data_AF-A0A1H1AZQ0-F1
#
_entry.id   AF-A0A1H1AZQ0-F1
#
_cell.length_a   1.000
_cell.length_b   1.000
_cell.length_c   1.000
_cell.angle_alpha   90.00
_cell.angle_beta   90.00
_cell.angle_gamma   90.00
#
_symmetry.space_group_name_H-M   'P 1'
#
loop_
_entity.id
_entity.type
_entity.pdbx_description
1 polymer ?
#
loop_
_entity_poly.entity_id
_entity_poly.type
_entity_poly.pdbx_seq_one_letter_code
_entity_poly.pdbx_strand_id
1 'polypeptide(L)'
;MLDHRHFPTDSPVLRSNSDSRALTACLLALIVASEYKFRLRDQDQSVSGNPDVFVLLEIATYAVVACWLFVHFRPAPRLHTAHWVTLTAYAYVATLWLSTTYSPYFEMALVRSWQMAVLLAATRSVVRHSGRATMHLFAHSYCVLVSASVVFGALVPLPRRESQADRFTWLYLHPVTAGQFLAIAVVVLVGYVLGRRNTHTGRAGRCRCTSACC
;
A
#
# COMPACT_ATOMS: atom_id res chain seq x y z
N MET A 1 34.31 -13.48 36.20
CA MET A 1 34.24 -14.38 35.03
C MET A 1 32.78 -14.44 34.60
N LEU A 2 32.32 -13.43 33.85
CA LEU A 2 30.95 -13.32 33.35
C LEU A 2 31.01 -13.59 31.84
N ASP A 3 30.23 -14.59 31.43
CA ASP A 3 30.20 -15.16 30.11
C ASP A 3 29.50 -14.20 29.13
N HIS A 4 30.26 -13.64 28.19
CA HIS A 4 29.78 -12.71 27.16
C HIS A 4 29.27 -13.43 25.89
N ARG A 5 29.09 -14.75 25.92
CA ARG A 5 28.53 -15.48 24.79
C ARG A 5 27.03 -15.47 24.86
N HIS A 6 26.40 -14.47 24.25
CA HIS A 6 25.12 -14.53 23.53
C HIS A 6 24.94 -13.16 22.86
N PHE A 7 25.85 -12.82 21.93
CA PHE A 7 25.58 -11.79 20.93
C PHE A 7 24.65 -12.44 19.90
N PRO A 8 23.38 -12.03 19.78
CA PRO A 8 22.58 -12.39 18.62
C PRO A 8 23.26 -11.71 17.45
N THR A 9 23.90 -12.52 16.62
CA THR A 9 24.44 -12.13 15.32
C THR A 9 23.29 -11.96 14.34
N ASP A 10 22.30 -11.14 14.71
CA ASP A 10 21.29 -10.63 13.79
C ASP A 10 21.98 -9.56 12.95
N SER A 11 22.65 -10.01 11.90
CA SER A 11 23.28 -9.12 10.94
C SER A 11 22.23 -8.10 10.44
N PRO A 12 22.53 -6.78 10.49
CA PRO A 12 21.55 -5.73 10.18
C PRO A 12 20.94 -5.84 8.77
N VAL A 13 21.62 -6.57 7.88
CA VAL A 13 21.18 -6.89 6.52
C VAL A 13 19.98 -7.86 6.50
N LEU A 14 19.95 -8.87 7.37
CA LEU A 14 18.83 -9.83 7.46
C LEU A 14 17.56 -9.16 8.02
N ARG A 15 17.72 -8.31 9.04
CA ARG A 15 16.62 -7.54 9.64
C ARG A 15 15.99 -6.58 8.63
N SER A 16 16.83 -5.83 7.89
CA SER A 16 16.39 -4.93 6.82
C SER A 16 15.57 -5.63 5.72
N ASN A 17 15.93 -6.85 5.35
CA ASN A 17 15.23 -7.60 4.30
C ASN A 17 13.89 -8.18 4.82
N SER A 18 13.86 -8.69 6.05
CA SER A 18 12.63 -9.15 6.70
C SER A 18 11.63 -8.00 6.88
N ASP A 19 12.09 -6.85 7.37
CA ASP A 19 11.26 -5.65 7.56
C ASP A 19 10.70 -5.14 6.23
N SER A 20 11.49 -5.21 5.16
CA SER A 20 11.07 -4.86 3.80
C SER A 20 9.95 -5.76 3.28
N ARG A 21 10.05 -7.07 3.51
CA ARG A 21 9.03 -8.04 3.10
C ARG A 21 7.77 -7.91 3.94
N ALA A 22 7.91 -7.73 5.26
CA ALA A 22 6.80 -7.50 6.16
C ALA A 22 6.02 -6.23 5.79
N LEU A 23 6.73 -5.13 5.52
CA LEU A 23 6.12 -3.86 5.11
C LEU A 23 5.42 -3.97 3.75
N THR A 24 6.04 -4.67 2.79
CA THR A 24 5.42 -4.96 1.48
C THR A 24 4.14 -5.79 1.65
N ALA A 25 4.19 -6.85 2.47
CA ALA A 25 3.05 -7.71 2.75
C ALA A 25 1.92 -6.94 3.45
N CYS A 26 2.24 -6.08 4.42
CA CYS A 26 1.26 -5.23 5.10
C CYS A 26 0.55 -4.29 4.12
N LEU A 27 1.27 -3.65 3.21
CA LEU A 27 0.66 -2.77 2.21
C LEU A 27 -0.25 -3.54 1.24
N LEU A 28 0.19 -4.71 0.77
CA LEU A 28 -0.62 -5.56 -0.10
C LEU A 28 -1.86 -6.06 0.64
N ALA A 29 -1.73 -6.45 1.90
CA ALA A 29 -2.85 -6.87 2.73
C ALA A 29 -3.87 -5.74 2.93
N LEU A 30 -3.42 -4.49 3.15
CA LEU A 30 -4.32 -3.33 3.21
C LEU A 30 -5.05 -3.11 1.88
N ILE A 31 -4.35 -3.17 0.75
CA ILE A 31 -4.93 -3.02 -0.59
C ILE A 31 -6.00 -4.08 -0.85
N VAL A 32 -5.68 -5.34 -0.51
CA VAL A 32 -6.61 -6.45 -0.71
C VAL A 32 -7.81 -6.31 0.21
N ALA A 33 -7.59 -6.08 1.50
CA ALA A 33 -8.66 -5.96 2.49
C ALA A 33 -9.58 -4.75 2.23
N SER A 34 -9.06 -3.63 1.73
CA SER A 34 -9.86 -2.42 1.51
C SER A 34 -10.70 -2.47 0.24
N GLU A 35 -10.15 -3.01 -0.85
CA GLU A 35 -10.80 -2.93 -2.17
C GLU A 35 -11.41 -4.24 -2.66
N TYR A 36 -10.91 -5.41 -2.22
CA TYR A 36 -11.43 -6.70 -2.67
C TYR A 36 -12.65 -7.04 -1.84
N LYS A 37 -13.78 -6.49 -2.29
CA LYS A 37 -15.09 -6.83 -1.75
C LYS A 37 -15.46 -8.22 -2.23
N PHE A 38 -15.15 -9.25 -1.46
CA PHE A 38 -15.64 -10.63 -1.67
C PHE A 38 -17.16 -10.78 -1.41
N ARG A 39 -17.94 -9.73 -1.70
CA ARG A 39 -19.30 -9.51 -1.21
C ARG A 39 -20.33 -9.80 -2.29
N LEU A 40 -20.99 -10.95 -2.22
CA LEU A 40 -22.34 -11.14 -2.78
C LEU A 40 -23.33 -10.79 -1.67
N ARG A 41 -23.92 -9.59 -1.70
CA ARG A 41 -25.01 -9.20 -0.79
C ARG A 41 -26.32 -9.22 -1.58
N ASP A 42 -27.27 -10.00 -1.11
CA ASP A 42 -28.67 -9.83 -1.49
C ASP A 42 -29.18 -8.51 -0.91
N GLN A 43 -29.94 -7.78 -1.73
CA GLN A 43 -30.28 -6.37 -1.54
C GLN A 43 -30.99 -6.13 -0.19
N ASP A 44 -31.72 -7.13 0.30
CA ASP A 44 -32.55 -7.09 1.51
C ASP A 44 -31.73 -7.04 2.81
N GLN A 45 -30.51 -7.57 2.83
CA GLN A 45 -29.65 -7.46 4.01
C GLN A 45 -29.01 -6.07 4.16
N SER A 46 -29.12 -5.19 3.16
CA SER A 46 -28.54 -3.83 3.20
C SER A 46 -29.30 -2.86 4.10
N VAL A 47 -30.52 -3.21 4.51
CA VAL A 47 -31.42 -2.33 5.27
C VAL A 47 -31.38 -2.60 6.79
N SER A 48 -30.94 -3.78 7.23
CA SER A 48 -31.09 -4.22 8.63
C SER A 48 -30.03 -3.71 9.62
N GLY A 49 -29.10 -2.85 9.22
CA GLY A 49 -28.17 -2.15 10.14
C GLY A 49 -27.21 -3.01 10.96
N ASN A 50 -27.14 -4.33 10.73
CA ASN A 50 -26.33 -5.24 11.53
C ASN A 50 -24.85 -5.17 11.08
N PRO A 51 -23.87 -4.97 11.98
CA PRO A 51 -22.45 -4.98 11.64
C PRO A 51 -22.07 -6.32 10.97
N ASP A 52 -21.69 -6.22 9.69
CA ASP A 52 -21.31 -7.34 8.85
C ASP A 52 -19.95 -7.91 9.32
N VAL A 53 -19.80 -9.24 9.37
CA VAL A 53 -18.54 -9.90 9.79
C VAL A 53 -17.37 -9.42 8.93
N PHE A 54 -17.61 -9.08 7.67
CA PHE A 54 -16.60 -8.50 6.78
C PHE A 54 -16.14 -7.10 7.20
N VAL A 55 -17.02 -6.25 7.75
CA VAL A 55 -16.64 -4.94 8.29
C VAL A 55 -15.78 -5.10 9.55
N LEU A 56 -16.13 -6.06 10.40
CA LEU A 56 -15.30 -6.39 11.57
C LEU A 56 -13.92 -6.91 11.15
N LEU A 57 -13.84 -7.75 10.11
CA LEU A 57 -12.57 -8.23 9.57
C LEU A 57 -11.73 -7.11 8.96
N GLU A 58 -12.36 -6.17 8.26
CA GLU A 58 -11.71 -4.98 7.73
C GLU A 58 -11.11 -4.16 8.89
N ILE A 59 -11.92 -3.81 9.89
CA ILE A 59 -11.46 -3.07 11.08
C ILE A 59 -10.33 -3.82 11.80
N ALA A 60 -10.46 -5.14 11.99
CA ALA A 60 -9.44 -5.97 12.61
C ALA A 60 -8.12 -5.92 11.83
N THR A 61 -8.17 -5.98 10.49
CA THR A 61 -6.97 -5.89 9.64
C THR A 61 -6.27 -4.54 9.81
N TYR A 62 -7.02 -3.44 9.77
CA TYR A 62 -6.46 -2.10 10.01
C TYR A 62 -5.90 -1.95 11.43
N ALA A 63 -6.56 -2.51 12.44
CA ALA A 63 -6.09 -2.48 13.83
C ALA A 63 -4.77 -3.26 14.00
N VAL A 64 -4.67 -4.45 13.40
CA VAL A 64 -3.44 -5.26 13.40
C VAL A 64 -2.30 -4.50 12.72
N VAL A 65 -2.55 -3.90 11.54
CA VAL A 65 -1.53 -3.12 10.84
C VAL A 65 -1.12 -1.88 11.64
N ALA A 66 -2.07 -1.18 12.25
CA ALA A 66 -1.79 -0.02 13.10
C ALA A 66 -0.93 -0.42 14.32
N CYS A 67 -1.28 -1.51 15.00
CA CYS A 67 -0.53 -2.04 16.13
C CYS A 67 0.90 -2.44 15.70
N TRP A 68 1.02 -3.18 14.60
CA TRP A 68 2.32 -3.57 14.05
C TRP A 68 3.20 -2.35 13.71
N LEU A 69 2.63 -1.35 13.02
CA LEU A 69 3.33 -0.10 12.70
C LEU A 69 3.78 0.65 13.96
N PHE A 70 2.92 0.70 14.99
CA PHE A 70 3.22 1.37 16.25
C PHE A 70 4.37 0.69 16.99
N VAL A 71 4.38 -0.65 17.06
CA VAL A 71 5.41 -1.44 17.72
C VAL A 71 6.75 -1.37 16.98
N HIS A 72 6.75 -1.48 15.64
CA HIS A 72 7.99 -1.53 14.86
C HIS A 72 8.61 -0.16 14.54
N PHE A 73 7.81 0.86 14.25
CA PHE A 73 8.33 2.12 13.69
C PHE A 73 8.21 3.33 14.60
N ARG A 74 7.54 3.20 15.77
CA ARG A 74 7.31 4.26 16.78
C ARG A 74 7.14 5.66 16.16
N PRO A 75 5.91 6.09 15.85
CA PRO A 75 5.67 7.30 15.08
C PRO A 75 6.23 8.55 15.78
N ALA A 76 7.40 9.02 15.34
CA ALA A 76 7.96 10.30 15.76
C ALA A 76 7.57 11.38 14.73
N PRO A 77 6.57 12.24 14.99
CA PRO A 77 6.18 13.28 14.06
C PRO A 77 7.29 14.32 13.94
N ARG A 78 8.00 14.30 12.81
CA ARG A 78 8.87 15.41 12.39
C ARG A 78 8.11 16.14 11.31
N LEU A 79 7.38 17.19 11.70
CA LEU A 79 6.55 18.02 10.82
C LEU A 79 7.41 19.05 10.07
N HIS A 80 8.51 19.49 10.67
CA HIS A 80 9.35 20.58 10.15
C HIS A 80 10.13 20.23 8.87
N THR A 81 10.24 18.94 8.52
CA THR A 81 10.97 18.46 7.33
C THR A 81 10.06 17.76 6.32
N ALA A 82 8.75 17.94 6.45
CA ALA A 82 7.78 17.29 5.58
C ALA A 82 7.73 17.97 4.20
N HIS A 83 7.88 17.17 3.13
CA HIS A 83 7.68 17.61 1.76
C HIS A 83 6.20 18.00 1.51
N TRP A 84 5.93 18.87 0.52
CA TRP A 84 4.58 19.36 0.20
C TRP A 84 3.52 18.26 0.00
N VAL A 85 3.90 17.16 -0.64
CA VAL A 85 3.04 15.97 -0.83
C VAL A 85 2.64 15.34 0.52
N THR A 86 3.58 15.30 1.47
CA THR A 86 3.29 14.79 2.81
C THR A 86 2.39 15.74 3.59
N LEU A 87 2.61 17.05 3.46
CA LEU A 87 1.79 18.07 4.12
C LEU A 87 0.34 18.05 3.60
N THR A 88 0.16 17.91 2.29
CA THR A 88 -1.17 17.78 1.67
C THR A 88 -1.87 16.50 2.10
N ALA A 89 -1.14 15.38 2.24
CA ALA A 89 -1.71 14.15 2.80
C ALA A 89 -2.17 14.32 4.26
N TYR A 90 -1.40 15.03 5.09
CA TYR A 90 -1.82 15.39 6.45
C TYR A 90 -3.09 16.26 6.44
N ALA A 91 -3.12 17.29 5.60
CA ALA A 91 -4.27 18.17 5.47
C ALA A 91 -5.52 17.39 5.03
N TYR A 92 -5.39 16.50 4.03
CA TYR A 92 -6.47 15.65 3.56
C TYR A 92 -7.06 14.77 4.68
N VAL A 93 -6.21 14.08 5.45
CA VAL A 93 -6.66 13.27 6.58
C VAL A 93 -7.33 14.13 7.64
N ALA A 94 -6.79 15.32 7.95
CA ALA A 94 -7.42 16.26 8.87
C ALA A 94 -8.81 16.71 8.39
N THR A 95 -8.95 16.99 7.09
CA THR A 95 -10.25 17.31 6.48
C THR A 95 -11.23 16.15 6.59
N LEU A 96 -10.79 14.90 6.44
CA LEU A 96 -11.64 13.73 6.65
C LEU A 96 -12.11 13.60 8.09
N TRP A 97 -11.26 13.91 9.07
CA TRP A 97 -11.66 13.94 10.48
C TRP A 97 -12.68 15.03 10.76
N LEU A 98 -12.48 16.22 10.20
CA LEU A 98 -13.45 17.30 10.29
C LEU A 98 -14.76 16.93 9.57
N SER A 99 -14.70 16.27 8.42
CA SER A 99 -15.88 15.82 7.70
C SER A 99 -16.69 14.79 8.49
N THR A 100 -16.04 13.99 9.34
CA THR A 100 -16.72 13.01 10.19
C THR A 100 -17.61 13.65 11.22
N THR A 101 -17.26 14.83 11.77
CA THR A 101 -18.11 15.53 12.74
C THR A 101 -19.40 16.08 12.14
N TYR A 102 -19.45 16.25 10.81
CA TYR A 102 -20.63 16.73 10.08
C TYR A 102 -21.40 15.60 9.38
N SER A 103 -20.95 14.35 9.50
CA SER A 103 -21.56 13.24 8.77
C SER A 103 -22.84 12.76 9.47
N PRO A 104 -23.94 12.52 8.74
CA PRO A 104 -25.16 11.93 9.30
C PRO A 104 -24.95 10.48 9.77
N TYR A 105 -23.92 9.79 9.26
CA TYR A 105 -23.56 8.42 9.64
C TYR A 105 -22.20 8.41 10.34
N PHE A 106 -22.17 8.93 11.57
CA PHE A 106 -20.94 9.18 12.32
C PHE A 106 -20.06 7.93 12.45
N GLU A 107 -20.62 6.77 12.78
CA GLU A 107 -19.86 5.53 12.99
C GLU A 107 -19.10 5.08 11.73
N MET A 108 -19.78 5.05 10.58
CA MET A 108 -19.19 4.67 9.30
C MET A 108 -18.14 5.70 8.83
N ALA A 109 -18.40 6.99 9.06
CA ALA A 109 -17.46 8.06 8.75
C ALA A 109 -16.21 7.98 9.63
N LEU A 110 -16.35 7.66 10.92
CA LEU A 110 -15.26 7.52 11.87
C LEU A 110 -14.32 6.36 11.48
N VAL A 111 -14.89 5.19 11.13
CA VAL A 111 -14.10 4.06 10.64
C VAL A 111 -13.26 4.47 9.42
N ARG A 112 -13.86 5.18 8.46
CA ARG A 112 -13.16 5.65 7.26
C ARG A 112 -12.04 6.65 7.59
N SER A 113 -12.27 7.61 8.48
CA SER A 113 -11.23 8.55 8.93
C SER A 113 -10.07 7.83 9.61
N TRP A 114 -10.38 6.80 10.42
CA TRP A 114 -9.37 5.98 11.07
C TRP A 114 -8.54 5.18 10.07
N GLN A 115 -9.19 4.52 9.11
CA GLN A 115 -8.51 3.81 8.01
C GLN A 115 -7.53 4.72 7.26
N MET A 116 -7.95 5.95 6.96
CA MET A 116 -7.10 6.93 6.27
C MET A 116 -5.93 7.41 7.13
N ALA A 117 -6.10 7.51 8.45
CA ALA A 117 -5.01 7.78 9.38
C ALA A 117 -3.98 6.63 9.42
N VAL A 118 -4.45 5.38 9.41
CA VAL A 118 -3.58 4.19 9.36
C VAL A 118 -2.82 4.13 8.03
N LEU A 119 -3.48 4.40 6.90
CA LEU A 119 -2.85 4.49 5.58
C LEU A 119 -1.77 5.58 5.52
N LEU A 120 -2.03 6.75 6.11
CA LEU A 120 -1.05 7.83 6.22
C LEU A 120 0.16 7.40 7.06
N ALA A 121 -0.08 6.74 8.20
CA ALA A 121 0.99 6.20 9.04
C ALA A 121 1.82 5.15 8.31
N ALA A 122 1.18 4.21 7.60
CA ALA A 122 1.83 3.21 6.77
C ALA A 122 2.71 3.86 5.70
N THR A 123 2.16 4.83 4.97
CA THR A 123 2.88 5.58 3.92
C THR A 123 4.09 6.32 4.50
N ARG A 124 3.96 6.91 5.69
CA ARG A 124 5.08 7.57 6.39
C ARG A 124 6.16 6.59 6.80
N SER A 125 5.78 5.41 7.28
CA SER A 125 6.73 4.34 7.62
C SER A 125 7.47 3.86 6.38
N VAL A 126 6.77 3.69 5.25
CA VAL A 126 7.37 3.35 3.95
C VAL A 126 8.41 4.39 3.55
N VAL A 127 8.05 5.67 3.49
CA VAL A 127 8.95 6.74 3.04
C VAL A 127 10.18 6.86 3.93
N ARG A 128 10.07 6.57 5.23
CA ARG A 128 11.19 6.69 6.18
C ARG A 128 12.10 5.48 6.23
N HIS A 129 11.57 4.27 6.02
CA HIS A 129 12.30 3.02 6.29
C HIS A 129 12.49 2.15 5.04
N SER A 130 11.89 2.49 3.90
CA SER A 130 12.03 1.71 2.67
C SER A 130 13.27 2.13 1.90
N GLY A 131 14.12 1.15 1.59
CA GLY A 131 15.19 1.32 0.62
C GLY A 131 14.70 1.11 -0.82
N ARG A 132 15.61 1.29 -1.79
CA ARG A 132 15.32 1.03 -3.21
C ARG A 132 14.85 -0.41 -3.44
N ALA A 133 15.47 -1.39 -2.78
CA ALA A 133 15.11 -2.80 -2.90
C ALA A 133 13.66 -3.06 -2.44
N THR A 134 13.23 -2.45 -1.35
CA THR A 134 11.85 -2.55 -0.82
C THR A 134 10.84 -1.97 -1.82
N MET A 135 11.13 -0.79 -2.38
CA MET A 135 10.26 -0.18 -3.40
C MET A 135 10.18 -1.03 -4.67
N HIS A 136 11.28 -1.66 -5.07
CA HIS A 136 11.29 -2.56 -6.22
C HIS A 136 10.45 -3.82 -6.00
N LEU A 137 10.58 -4.41 -4.80
CA LEU A 137 9.79 -5.56 -4.39
C LEU A 137 8.30 -5.23 -4.32
N PHE A 138 7.94 -4.10 -3.71
CA PHE A 138 6.56 -3.65 -3.61
C PHE A 138 5.95 -3.41 -4.99
N ALA A 139 6.67 -2.69 -5.87
CA ALA A 139 6.19 -2.43 -7.22
C ALA A 139 5.97 -3.71 -8.04
N HIS A 140 6.90 -4.67 -7.99
CA HIS A 140 6.71 -5.97 -8.64
C HIS A 140 5.52 -6.72 -8.06
N SER A 141 5.44 -6.79 -6.73
CA SER A 141 4.34 -7.51 -6.06
C SER A 141 2.99 -6.88 -6.37
N TYR A 142 2.92 -5.54 -6.46
CA TYR A 142 1.74 -4.81 -6.86
C TYR A 142 1.34 -5.10 -8.32
N CYS A 143 2.30 -5.06 -9.26
CA CYS A 143 2.04 -5.41 -10.66
C CYS A 143 1.58 -6.88 -10.81
N VAL A 144 2.16 -7.80 -10.04
CA VAL A 144 1.74 -9.21 -10.02
C VAL A 144 0.32 -9.34 -9.47
N LEU A 145 0.00 -8.67 -8.36
CA LEU A 145 -1.35 -8.67 -7.77
C LEU A 145 -2.40 -8.15 -8.77
N VAL A 146 -2.13 -7.00 -9.40
CA VAL A 146 -3.03 -6.41 -10.40
C VAL A 146 -3.18 -7.33 -11.60
N SER A 147 -2.07 -7.85 -12.15
CA SER A 147 -2.12 -8.75 -13.32
C SER A 147 -2.87 -10.04 -13.02
N ALA A 148 -2.60 -10.67 -11.88
CA ALA A 148 -3.30 -11.86 -11.43
C ALA A 148 -4.80 -11.60 -11.27
N SER A 149 -5.18 -10.43 -10.77
CA SER A 149 -6.59 -10.05 -10.63
C SER A 149 -7.26 -9.84 -11.98
N VAL A 150 -6.57 -9.26 -12.97
CA VAL A 150 -7.08 -9.12 -14.35
C VAL A 150 -7.30 -10.49 -14.97
N VAL A 151 -6.31 -11.37 -14.85
CA VAL A 151 -6.39 -12.74 -15.38
C VAL A 151 -7.53 -13.50 -14.71
N PHE A 152 -7.66 -13.41 -13.38
CA PHE A 152 -8.75 -14.04 -12.64
C PHE A 152 -10.11 -13.54 -13.12
N GLY A 153 -10.30 -12.23 -13.24
CA GLY A 153 -11.56 -11.66 -13.73
C GLY A 153 -11.88 -11.99 -15.19
N ALA A 154 -10.87 -12.27 -16.01
CA ALA A 154 -11.06 -12.73 -17.38
C ALA A 154 -11.44 -14.23 -17.45
N LEU A 155 -10.89 -15.06 -16.55
CA LEU A 155 -11.10 -16.51 -16.51
C LEU A 155 -12.37 -16.93 -15.77
N VAL A 156 -12.80 -16.15 -14.77
CA VAL A 156 -13.95 -16.45 -13.91
C VAL A 156 -15.10 -15.53 -14.30
N PRO A 157 -16.04 -15.98 -15.16
CA PRO A 157 -17.21 -15.19 -15.51
C PRO A 157 -18.15 -15.09 -14.31
N LEU A 158 -18.05 -13.99 -13.57
CA LEU A 158 -18.97 -13.68 -12.48
C LEU A 158 -20.37 -13.38 -13.07
N PRO A 159 -21.46 -13.81 -12.41
CA PRO A 159 -22.81 -13.54 -12.87
C PRO A 159 -23.05 -12.03 -12.90
N ARG A 160 -23.15 -11.48 -14.11
CA ARG A 160 -23.40 -10.05 -14.35
C ARG A 160 -24.86 -9.78 -14.02
N ARG A 161 -25.14 -8.84 -13.11
CA ARG A 161 -26.52 -8.34 -12.92
C ARG A 161 -26.95 -7.61 -14.19
N GLU A 162 -28.18 -7.83 -14.66
CA GLU A 162 -28.71 -7.26 -15.91
C GLU A 162 -28.57 -5.73 -16.01
N SER A 163 -28.53 -5.01 -14.88
CA SER A 163 -28.33 -3.57 -14.81
C SER A 163 -26.88 -3.07 -14.98
N GLN A 164 -25.90 -3.98 -15.09
CA GLN A 164 -24.48 -3.65 -15.20
C GLN A 164 -23.74 -4.39 -16.32
N ALA A 165 -24.46 -4.83 -17.37
CA ALA A 165 -23.92 -5.65 -18.46
C ALA A 165 -22.66 -5.08 -19.13
N ASP A 166 -22.53 -3.74 -19.21
CA ASP A 166 -21.40 -3.05 -19.86
C ASP A 166 -20.32 -2.52 -18.90
N ARG A 167 -20.39 -2.82 -17.60
CA ARG A 167 -19.42 -2.29 -16.62
C ARG A 167 -18.27 -3.25 -16.41
N PHE A 168 -17.05 -2.78 -16.67
CA PHE A 168 -15.82 -3.52 -16.44
C PHE A 168 -15.64 -3.85 -14.94
N THR A 169 -15.94 -5.09 -14.56
CA THR A 169 -15.84 -5.60 -13.20
C THR A 169 -15.19 -6.98 -13.25
N TRP A 170 -14.11 -7.13 -12.51
CA TRP A 170 -13.17 -8.26 -12.61
C TRP A 170 -13.18 -9.07 -11.30
N LEU A 171 -13.70 -8.51 -10.20
CA LEU A 171 -13.69 -9.17 -8.88
C LEU A 171 -14.66 -8.53 -7.86
N TYR A 172 -15.89 -8.16 -8.27
CA TYR A 172 -16.79 -7.30 -7.48
C TYR A 172 -16.19 -5.94 -7.04
N LEU A 173 -15.01 -5.58 -7.56
CA LEU A 173 -14.44 -4.25 -7.44
C LEU A 173 -15.32 -3.24 -8.16
N HIS A 174 -15.42 -2.04 -7.59
CA HIS A 174 -16.04 -0.92 -8.26
C HIS A 174 -15.25 -0.58 -9.54
N PRO A 175 -15.90 -0.32 -10.70
CA PRO A 175 -15.20 -0.07 -11.96
C PRO A 175 -14.26 1.14 -11.92
N VAL A 176 -14.50 2.09 -11.01
CA VAL A 176 -13.58 3.21 -10.79
C VAL A 176 -12.30 2.75 -10.07
N THR A 177 -12.43 2.00 -8.97
CA THR A 177 -11.28 1.41 -8.25
C THR A 177 -10.46 0.51 -9.16
N ALA A 178 -11.16 -0.26 -10.00
CA ALA A 178 -10.57 -1.10 -11.02
C ALA A 178 -9.59 -0.33 -11.92
N GLY A 179 -10.10 0.77 -12.50
CA GLY A 179 -9.33 1.65 -13.36
C GLY A 179 -8.18 2.34 -12.63
N GLN A 180 -8.38 2.75 -11.38
CA GLN A 180 -7.32 3.35 -10.55
C GLN A 180 -6.15 2.39 -10.35
N PHE A 181 -6.41 1.14 -10.00
CA PHE A 181 -5.34 0.14 -9.83
C PHE A 181 -4.60 -0.17 -11.12
N LEU A 182 -5.32 -0.31 -12.23
CA LEU A 182 -4.70 -0.51 -13.53
C LEU A 182 -3.84 0.71 -13.92
N ALA A 183 -4.36 1.92 -13.75
CA ALA A 183 -3.63 3.14 -14.06
C ALA A 183 -2.34 3.27 -13.24
N ILE A 184 -2.39 3.00 -11.93
CA ILE A 184 -1.20 2.99 -11.07
C ILE A 184 -0.21 1.94 -11.57
N ALA A 185 -0.65 0.72 -11.88
CA ALA A 185 0.21 -0.34 -12.38
C ALA A 185 0.90 0.05 -13.70
N VAL A 186 0.17 0.68 -14.61
CA VAL A 186 0.72 1.20 -15.88
C VAL A 186 1.77 2.28 -15.62
N VAL A 187 1.48 3.26 -14.77
CA VAL A 187 2.45 4.33 -14.41
C VAL A 187 3.73 3.73 -13.81
N VAL A 188 3.58 2.76 -12.90
CA VAL A 188 4.72 2.05 -12.31
C VAL A 188 5.53 1.34 -13.39
N LEU A 189 4.88 0.56 -14.26
CA LEU A 189 5.54 -0.19 -15.33
C LEU A 189 6.26 0.74 -16.33
N VAL A 190 5.62 1.83 -16.75
CA VAL A 190 6.22 2.86 -17.61
C VAL A 190 7.44 3.47 -16.94
N GLY A 191 7.36 3.77 -15.65
CA GLY A 191 8.50 4.23 -14.84
C GLY A 191 9.69 3.27 -14.90
N TYR A 192 9.44 1.95 -14.83
CA TYR A 192 10.50 0.94 -15.00
C TYR A 192 11.07 0.90 -16.41
N VAL A 193 10.21 0.94 -17.43
CA VAL A 193 10.65 0.89 -18.83
C VAL A 193 11.52 2.10 -19.18
N LEU A 194 11.09 3.30 -18.75
CA LEU A 194 11.86 4.53 -18.94
C LEU A 194 13.12 4.56 -18.07
N GLY A 195 13.02 4.16 -16.80
CA GLY A 195 14.15 4.12 -15.88
C GLY A 195 15.25 3.15 -16.32
N ARG A 196 14.88 1.99 -16.90
CA ARG A 196 15.84 1.02 -17.45
C ARG A 196 16.64 1.61 -18.62
N ARG A 197 16.01 2.43 -19.47
CA ARG A 197 16.69 3.09 -20.60
C ARG A 197 17.74 4.11 -20.16
N ASN A 198 17.56 4.76 -19.00
CA ASN A 198 18.49 5.75 -18.46
C ASN A 198 19.74 5.17 -17.78
N THR A 199 19.82 3.85 -17.59
CA THR A 199 21.04 3.21 -17.02
C THR A 199 22.11 2.91 -18.07
N HIS A 200 21.79 2.98 -19.36
CA HIS A 200 22.73 2.68 -20.45
C HIS A 200 23.48 3.91 -21.01
N THR A 201 23.10 5.13 -20.64
CA THR A 201 23.69 6.37 -21.20
C THR A 201 24.92 6.90 -20.46
N GLY A 202 25.43 6.19 -19.44
CA GLY A 202 26.52 6.68 -18.57
C GLY A 202 27.86 5.92 -18.62
N ARG A 203 28.08 5.00 -19.57
CA ARG A 203 29.29 4.13 -19.57
C ARG A 203 30.07 4.11 -20.88
N ALA A 204 30.21 5.26 -21.54
CA ALA A 204 31.23 5.48 -22.55
C ALA A 204 31.87 6.86 -22.30
N GLY A 205 33.12 6.89 -21.83
CA GLY A 205 33.87 8.14 -21.68
C GLY A 205 34.43 8.42 -20.29
N ARG A 206 35.17 7.48 -19.70
CA ARG A 206 36.20 7.82 -18.71
C ARG A 206 37.32 6.77 -18.68
N CYS A 207 38.05 6.66 -19.78
CA CYS A 207 39.45 6.21 -19.72
C CYS A 207 40.24 7.30 -18.99
N ARG A 208 40.45 7.13 -17.68
CA ARG A 208 41.55 7.80 -16.97
C ARG A 208 42.82 7.02 -17.32
N CYS A 209 43.66 7.56 -18.20
CA CYS A 209 45.07 7.18 -18.23
C CYS A 209 45.73 7.83 -17.00
N THR A 210 46.20 6.98 -16.10
CA THR A 210 47.08 7.29 -14.98
C THR A 210 48.50 6.85 -15.31
N SER A 211 49.42 7.81 -15.42
CA SER A 211 50.86 7.68 -15.07
C SER A 211 51.49 9.07 -15.25
N ALA A 212 51.62 9.85 -14.19
CA ALA A 212 52.89 9.99 -13.46
C ALA A 212 54.00 10.62 -14.33
N CYS A 213 53.99 11.96 -14.40
CA CYS A 213 55.23 12.75 -14.49
C CYS A 213 55.68 13.00 -13.05
N CYS A 214 56.79 12.38 -12.66
CA CYS A 214 57.82 12.81 -11.72
C CYS A 214 58.75 11.61 -11.51
#